data_AF-A0A1F2QBU0-F1
#
_entry.id   AF-A0A1F2QBU0-F1
#
_cell.length_a   1.000
_cell.length_b   1.000
_cell.length_c   1.000
_cell.angle_alpha   90.00
_cell.angle_beta   90.00
_cell.angle_gamma   90.00
#
_symmetry.space_group_name_H-M   'P 1'
#
loop_
_entity.id
_entity.type
_entity.pdbx_description
1 polymer ?
#
loop_
_entity_poly.entity_id
_entity_poly.type
_entity_poly.pdbx_seq_one_letter_code
_entity_poly.pdbx_strand_id
1 'polypeptide(L)' 'MASVTTYTQARATLAKLCSEVVQSREIVVIRRRGAEDVALVAADELRSLMETAHLLRSPKNAER' A
#
# COMPACT_ATOMS: atom_id res chain seq x y z
N MET A 1 1.02 11.12 0.73
CA MET A 1 0.58 10.90 2.13
C MET A 1 -0.39 9.73 2.14
N ALA A 2 -0.39 8.88 3.16
CA ALA A 2 -1.35 7.77 3.20
C ALA A 2 -2.75 8.28 3.57
N SER A 3 -3.74 7.99 2.72
CA SER A 3 -5.13 8.34 3.01
C SER A 3 -5.76 7.27 3.90
N VAL A 4 -6.61 7.65 4.85
CA VAL A 4 -7.19 6.71 5.82
C VAL A 4 -8.70 6.62 5.62
N THR A 5 -9.24 5.40 5.59
CA THR A 5 -10.69 5.15 5.49
C THR A 5 -11.12 4.04 6.43
N THR A 6 -12.43 3.89 6.64
CA THR A 6 -12.99 2.80 7.44
C THR A 6 -13.33 1.59 6.57
N TYR A 7 -13.37 0.39 7.14
CA TYR A 7 -13.79 -0.82 6.43
C TYR A 7 -15.15 -0.66 5.74
N THR A 8 -16.13 -0.05 6.40
CA THR A 8 -17.48 0.13 5.85
C THR A 8 -17.45 1.02 4.60
N GLN A 9 -16.71 2.13 4.66
CA GLN A 9 -16.56 3.03 3.51
C GLN A 9 -15.76 2.36 2.38
N ALA A 10 -14.66 1.70 2.72
CA ALA A 10 -13.84 0.98 1.75
C ALA A 10 -14.64 -0.09 1.00
N ARG A 11 -15.51 -0.83 1.70
CA ARG A 11 -16.38 -1.82 1.08
C ARG A 11 -17.37 -1.18 0.09
N ALA A 12 -17.92 -0.02 0.43
CA ALA A 12 -18.86 0.69 -0.43
C ALA A 12 -18.21 1.31 -1.67
N THR A 13 -16.92 1.67 -1.59
CA THR A 13 -16.20 2.40 -2.64
C THR A 13 -14.96 1.68 -3.15
N LEU A 14 -14.91 0.34 -3.04
CA LEU A 14 -13.69 -0.44 -3.31
C LEU A 14 -13.15 -0.22 -4.73
N ALA A 15 -14.02 -0.26 -5.75
CA ALA A 15 -13.63 -0.05 -7.14
C ALA A 15 -12.98 1.33 -7.36
N LYS A 16 -13.55 2.38 -6.74
CA LYS A 16 -13.01 3.74 -6.80
C LYS A 16 -11.64 3.80 -6.14
N LEU A 17 -11.51 3.22 -4.93
CA LEU A 17 -10.24 3.20 -4.21
C LEU A 17 -9.14 2.47 -4.99
N CYS A 18 -9.45 1.34 -5.65
CA CYS A 18 -8.49 0.65 -6.51
C CYS A 18 -8.01 1.55 -7.66
N SER A 19 -8.94 2.24 -8.34
CA SER A 19 -8.58 3.17 -9.42
C SER A 19 -7.76 4.36 -8.92
N GLU A 20 -8.10 4.92 -7.75
CA GLU A 20 -7.37 6.05 -7.15
C GLU A 20 -5.95 5.64 -6.73
N VAL A 21 -5.78 4.48 -6.08
CA VAL A 21 -4.46 3.98 -5.64
C VAL A 21 -3.54 3.73 -6.83
N VAL A 22 -4.06 3.21 -7.95
CA VAL A 22 -3.26 3.00 -9.17
C VAL A 22 -2.86 4.33 -9.81
N GLN A 23 -3.76 5.31 -9.88
CA GLN A 23 -3.52 6.60 -10.52
C GLN A 23 -2.59 7.49 -9.70
N SER A 24 -2.86 7.64 -8.41
CA SER A 24 -2.12 8.55 -7.54
C SER A 24 -0.84 7.93 -6.97
N ARG A 25 -0.67 6.60 -7.09
CA ARG A 25 0.41 5.83 -6.43
C ARG A 25 0.44 6.04 -4.91
N GLU A 26 -0.68 6.46 -4.32
CA GLU A 26 -0.78 6.69 -2.88
C GLU A 26 -1.35 5.47 -2.16
N ILE A 27 -0.87 5.27 -0.93
CA ILE A 27 -1.31 4.18 -0.06
C ILE A 27 -2.62 4.57 0.62
N VAL A 28 -3.59 3.67 0.65
CA VAL A 28 -4.82 3.84 1.43
C VAL A 28 -4.86 2.86 2.59
N VAL A 29 -4.97 3.35 3.83
CA VAL A 29 -5.10 2.53 5.03
C VAL A 29 -6.58 2.36 5.37
N ILE A 30 -7.02 1.12 5.49
CA ILE A 30 -8.37 0.72 5.85
C ILE A 30 -8.37 0.30 7.32
N ARG A 31 -9.03 1.10 8.16
CA ARG A 31 -9.23 0.82 9.58
C ARG A 31 -10.34 -0.17 9.81
N ARG A 32 -10.04 -1.22 10.56
CA ARG A 32 -10.99 -2.28 10.90
C ARG A 32 -11.29 -2.27 12.39
N ARG A 33 -12.55 -2.44 12.76
CA ARG A 33 -12.94 -2.53 14.18
C ARG A 33 -12.65 -3.94 14.67
N GLY A 34 -11.84 -4.07 15.73
CA GLY A 34 -11.52 -5.36 16.34
C GLY A 34 -10.56 -6.23 15.53
N ALA A 35 -9.86 -5.65 14.55
CA ALA A 35 -8.83 -6.31 13.76
C ALA A 35 -7.76 -5.29 13.37
N GLU A 36 -6.58 -5.75 12.95
CA GLU A 36 -5.48 -4.90 12.51
C GLU A 36 -5.85 -4.10 11.25
N ASP A 37 -5.22 -2.97 11.03
CA ASP A 37 -5.44 -2.18 9.82
C ASP A 37 -4.82 -2.88 8.60
N VAL A 38 -5.36 -2.58 7.41
CA VAL A 38 -4.79 -3.08 6.14
C VAL A 38 -4.50 -1.93 5.20
N ALA A 39 -3.47 -2.07 4.37
CA ALA A 39 -3.13 -1.09 3.35
C ALA A 39 -3.52 -1.60 1.96
N LEU A 40 -4.14 -0.73 1.17
CA LEU A 40 -4.33 -0.91 -0.26
C LEU A 40 -3.21 -0.14 -0.98
N VAL A 41 -2.47 -0.86 -1.82
CA VAL A 41 -1.33 -0.35 -2.59
C VAL A 41 -1.44 -0.89 -4.01
N ALA A 42 -0.99 -0.12 -5.00
CA ALA A 42 -0.91 -0.60 -6.36
C ALA A 42 0.03 -1.82 -6.42
N ALA A 43 -0.38 -2.91 -7.07
CA ALA A 43 0.40 -4.15 -7.05
C ALA A 43 1.83 -3.98 -7.60
N ASP A 44 1.99 -3.14 -8.62
CA ASP A 44 3.29 -2.78 -9.20
C ASP A 44 4.19 -1.99 -8.24
N GLU A 45 3.59 -1.11 -7.44
CA GLU A 45 4.29 -0.35 -6.40
C GLU A 45 4.77 -1.27 -5.28
N LEU A 46 3.91 -2.19 -4.84
CA LEU A 46 4.28 -3.19 -3.85
C LEU A 46 5.44 -4.06 -4.35
N ARG A 47 5.43 -4.49 -5.61
CA ARG A 47 6.54 -5.25 -6.21
C ARG A 47 7.83 -4.44 -6.21
N SER A 48 7.79 -3.20 -6.67
CA SER A 48 8.95 -2.31 -6.70
C SER A 48 9.56 -2.08 -5.30
N LEU A 49 8.71 -1.90 -4.28
CA LEU A 49 9.12 -1.78 -2.89
C LEU A 49 9.76 -3.08 -2.37
N MET A 50 9.18 -4.23 -2.68
CA MET A 50 9.71 -5.54 -2.27
C MET A 50 11.04 -5.86 -2.95
N GLU A 51 11.18 -5.53 -4.24
CA GLU A 51 12.44 -5.67 -4.98
C GLU A 51 13.52 -4.77 -4.39
N THR A 52 13.20 -3.49 -4.14
CA THR A 52 14.14 -2.55 -3.51
C THR A 52 14.57 -3.04 -2.13
N ALA A 53 13.61 -3.46 -1.29
CA ALA A 53 13.90 -4.01 0.03
C ALA A 53 14.74 -5.30 -0.05
N HIS A 54 14.54 -6.13 -1.08
CA HIS A 54 15.35 -7.32 -1.32
C HIS A 54 16.80 -6.95 -1.69
N LEU A 55 16.99 -5.97 -2.59
CA LEU A 55 18.32 -5.48 -2.99
C LEU A 55 19.08 -4.85 -1.82
N LEU A 56 18.39 -4.07 -0.98
CA LEU A 56 18.97 -3.43 0.20
C LEU A 56 19.29 -4.40 1.35
N ARG A 57 18.68 -5.59 1.38
CA ARG A 57 19.03 -6.66 2.34
C ARG A 57 20.36 -7.34 2.02
N SER A 58 20.94 -7.11 0.84
CA SER A 58 22.26 -7.63 0.51
C SER A 58 23.35 -6.65 0.98
N PRO A 59 24.25 -7.05 1.90
CA PRO A 59 25.26 -6.15 2.46
C PRO A 59 26.21 -5.55 1.42
N LYS A 60 26.30 -6.16 0.23
CA LYS A 60 27.15 -5.72 -0.88
C LYS A 60 26.64 -4.44 -1.59
N ASN A 61 25.42 -4.00 -1.31
CA ASN A 61 24.78 -2.86 -1.97
C ASN A 61 24.33 -1.74 -1.00
N ALA A 62 24.62 -1.88 0.31
CA ALA A 62 24.30 -0.85 1.31
C ALA A 62 25.34 0.29 1.39
N GLU A 63 26.44 0.19 0.63
CA GLU A 63 27.58 1.13 0.65
C GLU A 63 27.86 1.82 -0.71
N ARG A 64 26.88 1.99 -1.60
CA ARG A 64 27.07 2.81 -2.81
C ARG A 64 26.04 3.90 -2.96
#